data_AF-A0A6C0ETQ1-F1
#
_entry.id   AF-A0A6C0ETQ1-F1
#
_cell.length_a   1.000
_cell.length_b   1.000
_cell.length_c   1.000
_cell.angle_alpha   90.00
_cell.angle_beta   90.00
_cell.angle_gamma   90.00
#
_symmetry.space_group_name_H-M   'P 1'
#
loop_
_entity.id
_entity.type
_entity.pdbx_description
1 polymer ?
#
loop_
_entity_poly.entity_id
_entity_poly.type
_entity_poly.pdbx_seq_one_letter_code
_entity_poly.pdbx_strand_id
1 'polypeptide(L)'
;MKFQHIISLGEDCFFRSLIDRYNIRNKFPCRMPFDGSIHPYKETCDLICNNFIDYTKNITFENNFFYNHDKNIMWNHEKTDNIDSFLYQISKRIDQFETICKNSESILFCIHYKKYNTEFDFDLLNNIIQAKYPHLRYHIFIFNNYCKEYYKKIHLNNTYVNIYWDSPIKCCNEINDDFVRQMYITQYGKDFSLNVLKELCSILEEDVYKYILNESYNFDDNLS
;
A
#
# COMPACT_ATOMS: atom_id res chain seq x y z
N MET A 1 12.15 -16.63 3.36
CA MET A 1 11.31 -17.00 2.17
C MET A 1 11.59 -15.98 1.09
N LYS A 2 11.98 -16.39 -0.12
CA LYS A 2 12.29 -15.42 -1.18
C LYS A 2 11.01 -14.99 -1.90
N PHE A 3 10.60 -13.74 -1.71
CA PHE A 3 9.42 -13.16 -2.36
C PHE A 3 9.71 -12.83 -3.82
N GLN A 4 8.74 -13.08 -4.70
CA GLN A 4 8.79 -12.72 -6.12
C GLN A 4 8.16 -11.35 -6.38
N HIS A 5 7.16 -10.95 -5.58
CA HIS A 5 6.46 -9.67 -5.72
C HIS A 5 6.19 -9.03 -4.36
N ILE A 6 6.08 -7.70 -4.39
CA ILE A 6 5.57 -6.88 -3.28
C ILE A 6 4.35 -6.13 -3.79
N ILE A 7 3.22 -6.27 -3.10
CA ILE A 7 1.95 -5.65 -3.46
C ILE A 7 1.54 -4.70 -2.34
N SER A 8 1.47 -3.40 -2.66
CA SER A 8 0.84 -2.42 -1.77
C SER A 8 -0.67 -2.57 -1.85
N LEU A 9 -1.32 -2.66 -0.69
CA LEU A 9 -2.77 -2.64 -0.54
C LEU A 9 -3.15 -1.25 -0.01
N GLY A 10 -4.07 -0.59 -0.74
CA GLY A 10 -4.13 0.87 -0.84
C GLY A 10 -4.89 1.58 0.26
N GLU A 11 -4.75 1.21 1.54
CA GLU A 11 -5.35 1.99 2.63
C GLU A 11 -4.84 3.44 2.66
N ASP A 12 -3.63 3.65 2.17
CA ASP A 12 -3.20 4.90 1.57
C ASP A 12 -2.02 4.67 0.62
N CYS A 13 -1.35 5.76 0.25
CA CYS A 13 -0.24 5.74 -0.68
C CYS A 13 1.11 5.40 -0.05
N PHE A 14 1.21 5.20 1.27
CA PHE A 14 2.50 5.09 1.97
C PHE A 14 3.38 3.96 1.42
N PHE A 15 2.86 2.74 1.26
CA PHE A 15 3.70 1.62 0.82
C PHE A 15 4.17 1.76 -0.61
N ARG A 16 3.30 2.21 -1.52
CA ARG A 16 3.72 2.58 -2.89
C ARG A 16 4.85 3.61 -2.83
N SER A 17 4.64 4.67 -2.07
CA SER A 17 5.56 5.77 -1.87
C SER A 17 6.92 5.33 -1.33
N LEU A 18 6.92 4.44 -0.33
CA LEU A 18 8.12 3.83 0.23
C LEU A 18 8.85 2.97 -0.81
N ILE A 19 8.12 2.10 -1.53
CA ILE A 19 8.66 1.18 -2.53
C ILE A 19 9.31 1.95 -3.69
N ASP A 20 8.64 2.99 -4.19
CA ASP A 20 9.14 3.76 -5.31
C ASP A 20 10.33 4.63 -4.90
N ARG A 21 10.26 5.26 -3.73
CA ARG A 21 11.32 6.14 -3.25
C ARG A 21 12.62 5.41 -2.96
N TYR A 22 12.57 4.21 -2.42
CA TYR A 22 13.77 3.42 -2.14
C TYR A 22 14.20 2.53 -3.32
N ASN A 23 13.68 2.81 -4.53
CA ASN A 23 13.96 2.05 -5.75
C ASN A 23 13.69 0.53 -5.64
N ILE A 24 12.85 0.12 -4.69
CA ILE A 24 12.47 -1.28 -4.47
C ILE A 24 11.72 -1.81 -5.70
N ARG A 25 10.97 -0.94 -6.38
CA ARG A 25 10.23 -1.25 -7.61
C ARG A 25 11.10 -1.80 -8.74
N ASN A 26 12.38 -1.43 -8.80
CA ASN A 26 13.31 -1.95 -9.81
C ASN A 26 13.50 -3.47 -9.70
N LYS A 27 13.38 -4.00 -8.48
CA LYS A 27 13.45 -5.43 -8.19
C LYS A 27 12.07 -6.11 -8.24
N PHE A 28 11.02 -5.38 -7.86
CA PHE A 28 9.65 -5.90 -7.82
C PHE A 28 8.74 -5.09 -8.77
N PRO A 29 8.91 -5.22 -10.10
CA PRO A 29 8.26 -4.37 -11.07
C PRO A 29 6.80 -4.76 -11.23
N CYS A 30 5.92 -4.13 -10.47
CA CYS A 30 4.48 -4.28 -10.64
C CYS A 30 3.76 -3.00 -10.23
N ARG A 31 2.69 -2.67 -10.96
CA ARG A 31 1.72 -1.64 -10.57
C ARG A 31 0.41 -2.35 -10.29
N MET A 32 -0.19 -2.02 -9.15
CA MET A 32 -1.33 -2.76 -8.61
C MET A 32 -2.59 -1.89 -8.59
N PRO A 33 -3.80 -2.50 -8.54
CA PRO A 33 -5.06 -1.76 -8.59
C PRO A 33 -5.20 -0.69 -7.50
N PHE A 34 -4.48 -0.88 -6.40
CA PHE A 34 -4.52 -0.05 -5.21
C PHE A 34 -3.33 0.93 -5.12
N ASP A 35 -2.37 0.87 -6.06
CA ASP A 35 -1.24 1.80 -6.08
C ASP A 35 -1.75 3.22 -6.40
N GLY A 36 -1.41 4.21 -5.55
CA GLY A 36 -1.77 5.62 -5.78
C GLY A 36 -3.24 5.94 -5.57
N SER A 37 -3.84 5.23 -4.62
CA SER A 37 -5.24 5.39 -4.25
C SER A 37 -5.40 5.20 -2.74
N ILE A 38 -6.58 5.56 -2.25
CA ILE A 38 -7.03 5.39 -0.87
C ILE A 38 -8.27 4.49 -0.90
N HIS A 39 -8.15 3.33 -0.26
CA HIS A 39 -9.13 2.25 -0.19
C HIS A 39 -9.30 1.81 1.27
N PRO A 40 -10.50 1.89 1.84
CA PRO A 40 -10.74 1.29 3.14
C PRO A 40 -10.35 -0.19 3.16
N TYR A 41 -9.65 -0.66 4.20
CA TYR A 41 -9.16 -2.04 4.29
C TYR A 41 -10.24 -3.11 3.99
N LYS A 42 -11.45 -2.92 4.52
CA LYS A 42 -12.58 -3.83 4.26
C LYS A 42 -12.98 -3.86 2.79
N GLU A 43 -13.00 -2.70 2.14
CA GLU A 43 -13.30 -2.59 0.72
C GLU A 43 -12.21 -3.25 -0.13
N THR A 44 -10.93 -3.08 0.22
CA THR A 44 -9.83 -3.83 -0.44
C THR A 44 -10.05 -5.34 -0.34
N CYS A 45 -10.43 -5.83 0.85
CA CYS A 45 -10.73 -7.25 1.05
C CYS A 45 -11.93 -7.69 0.19
N ASP A 46 -13.02 -6.93 0.19
CA ASP A 46 -14.24 -7.25 -0.56
C ASP A 46 -14.00 -7.25 -2.08
N LEU A 47 -13.21 -6.29 -2.59
CA LEU A 47 -12.79 -6.25 -4.00
C LEU A 47 -11.97 -7.49 -4.38
N ILE A 48 -10.98 -7.86 -3.58
CA ILE A 48 -10.18 -9.07 -3.83
C ILE A 48 -11.09 -10.30 -3.77
N CYS A 49 -11.94 -10.43 -2.76
CA CYS A 49 -12.85 -11.56 -2.61
C CYS A 49 -13.75 -11.72 -3.85
N ASN A 50 -14.35 -10.64 -4.31
CA ASN A 50 -15.38 -10.64 -5.36
C ASN A 50 -14.86 -10.39 -6.77
N ASN A 51 -13.56 -10.61 -7.05
CA ASN A 51 -12.97 -10.40 -8.39
C ASN A 51 -13.17 -8.97 -8.93
N PHE A 52 -13.08 -7.97 -8.04
CA PHE A 52 -13.25 -6.55 -8.38
C PHE A 52 -14.61 -6.23 -9.02
N ILE A 53 -15.65 -7.02 -8.72
CA ILE A 53 -17.02 -6.72 -9.14
C ILE A 53 -17.37 -5.29 -8.72
N ASP A 54 -17.88 -4.53 -9.67
CA ASP A 54 -18.37 -3.16 -9.51
C ASP A 54 -17.29 -2.13 -9.10
N TYR A 55 -16.01 -2.50 -9.14
CA TYR A 55 -14.91 -1.60 -8.78
C TYR A 55 -14.88 -0.32 -9.63
N THR A 56 -15.22 -0.45 -10.90
CA THR A 56 -15.22 0.63 -11.90
C THR A 56 -16.57 1.30 -12.11
N LYS A 57 -17.60 0.93 -11.33
CA LYS A 57 -18.94 1.52 -11.46
C LYS A 57 -19.04 2.82 -10.67
N ASN A 58 -19.88 3.75 -11.17
CA ASN A 58 -20.23 5.00 -10.51
C ASN A 58 -19.02 5.88 -10.13
N ILE A 59 -17.99 5.86 -10.99
CA ILE A 59 -16.80 6.68 -10.79
C ILE A 59 -17.06 8.10 -11.31
N THR A 60 -16.75 9.09 -10.48
CA THR A 60 -16.79 10.52 -10.83
C THR A 60 -15.38 11.11 -10.80
N PHE A 61 -15.17 12.20 -11.52
CA PHE A 61 -13.93 12.99 -11.45
C PHE A 61 -14.25 14.33 -10.79
N GLU A 62 -13.70 14.54 -9.60
CA GLU A 62 -13.99 15.70 -8.74
C GLU A 62 -12.69 16.15 -8.06
N ASN A 63 -12.47 17.46 -7.90
CA ASN A 63 -11.28 18.00 -7.21
C ASN A 63 -9.93 17.44 -7.70
N ASN A 64 -9.79 17.17 -9.01
CA ASN A 64 -8.62 16.54 -9.66
C ASN A 64 -8.37 15.07 -9.32
N PHE A 65 -9.35 14.37 -8.76
CA PHE A 65 -9.24 12.95 -8.41
C PHE A 65 -10.43 12.16 -8.94
N PHE A 66 -10.23 10.87 -9.19
CA PHE A 66 -11.36 9.96 -9.39
C PHE A 66 -11.87 9.48 -8.04
N TYR A 67 -13.19 9.34 -7.93
CA TYR A 67 -13.87 8.85 -6.74
C TYR A 67 -14.88 7.77 -7.07
N ASN A 68 -14.95 6.75 -6.23
CA ASN A 68 -16.08 5.86 -6.15
C ASN A 68 -16.76 6.08 -4.80
N HIS A 69 -17.83 6.87 -4.80
CA HIS A 69 -18.55 7.28 -3.59
C HIS A 69 -19.22 6.09 -2.87
N ASP A 70 -19.70 5.10 -3.63
CA ASP A 70 -20.36 3.91 -3.07
C ASP A 70 -19.40 3.08 -2.22
N LYS A 71 -18.13 3.04 -2.63
CA LYS A 71 -17.06 2.25 -2.00
C LYS A 71 -16.11 3.08 -1.13
N ASN A 72 -16.31 4.40 -1.10
CA ASN A 72 -15.41 5.38 -0.46
C ASN A 72 -13.94 5.22 -0.91
N ILE A 73 -13.73 5.09 -2.21
CA ILE A 73 -12.41 4.95 -2.83
C ILE A 73 -12.04 6.25 -3.53
N MET A 74 -10.79 6.66 -3.38
CA MET A 74 -10.22 7.82 -4.08
C MET A 74 -8.94 7.42 -4.82
N TRP A 75 -8.83 7.77 -6.09
CA TRP A 75 -7.57 7.64 -6.85
C TRP A 75 -6.93 9.02 -6.98
N ASN A 76 -5.99 9.31 -6.08
CA ASN A 76 -5.43 10.63 -5.87
C ASN A 76 -4.09 10.89 -6.59
N HIS A 77 -3.61 9.94 -7.38
CA HIS A 77 -2.35 10.07 -8.12
C HIS A 77 -2.48 9.74 -9.61
N GLU A 78 -3.67 9.75 -10.21
CA GLU A 78 -3.81 9.43 -11.64
C GLU A 78 -3.40 10.63 -12.52
N LYS A 79 -2.74 10.35 -13.66
CA LYS A 79 -2.27 11.40 -14.61
C LYS A 79 -3.34 12.02 -15.48
N THR A 80 -4.53 11.44 -15.47
CA THR A 80 -5.56 11.72 -16.45
C THR A 80 -6.82 12.16 -15.73
N ASP A 81 -7.55 13.07 -16.36
CA ASP A 81 -8.94 13.42 -16.05
C ASP A 81 -9.92 12.66 -16.96
N ASN A 82 -9.40 11.93 -17.95
CA ASN A 82 -10.20 11.16 -18.89
C ASN A 82 -10.60 9.81 -18.28
N ILE A 83 -11.91 9.66 -18.05
CA ILE A 83 -12.49 8.46 -17.43
C ILE A 83 -12.16 7.18 -18.20
N ASP A 84 -12.18 7.18 -19.54
CA ASP A 84 -11.93 5.97 -20.33
C ASP A 84 -10.47 5.51 -20.21
N SER A 85 -9.53 6.45 -20.25
CA SER A 85 -8.10 6.21 -20.02
C SER A 85 -7.85 5.64 -18.63
N PHE A 86 -8.48 6.23 -17.61
CA PHE A 86 -8.40 5.75 -16.24
C PHE A 86 -8.97 4.33 -16.09
N LEU A 87 -10.17 4.08 -16.60
CA LEU A 87 -10.82 2.77 -16.55
C LEU A 87 -9.98 1.68 -17.25
N TYR A 88 -9.37 2.02 -18.38
CA TYR A 88 -8.44 1.13 -19.08
C TYR A 88 -7.21 0.78 -18.25
N GLN A 89 -6.60 1.77 -17.59
CA GLN A 89 -5.45 1.55 -16.72
C GLN A 89 -5.80 0.69 -15.51
N ILE A 90 -6.94 0.96 -14.86
CA ILE A 90 -7.42 0.17 -13.73
C ILE A 90 -7.68 -1.28 -14.14
N SER A 91 -8.33 -1.52 -15.28
CA SER A 91 -8.53 -2.87 -15.83
C SER A 91 -7.20 -3.62 -15.98
N LYS A 92 -6.17 -2.99 -16.55
CA LYS A 92 -4.85 -3.61 -16.70
C LYS A 92 -4.20 -3.96 -15.36
N ARG A 93 -4.31 -3.06 -14.37
CA ARG A 93 -3.76 -3.30 -13.03
C ARG A 93 -4.48 -4.46 -12.34
N ILE A 94 -5.80 -4.61 -12.55
CA ILE A 94 -6.59 -5.76 -12.03
C ILE A 94 -6.14 -7.06 -12.69
N ASP A 95 -6.03 -7.09 -14.02
CA ASP A 95 -5.57 -8.27 -14.75
C ASP A 95 -4.16 -8.68 -14.31
N GLN A 96 -3.27 -7.70 -14.09
CA GLN A 96 -1.94 -7.93 -13.57
C GLN A 96 -1.97 -8.52 -12.15
N PHE A 97 -2.80 -7.97 -11.25
CA PHE A 97 -2.95 -8.49 -9.89
C PHE A 97 -3.44 -9.94 -9.88
N GLU A 98 -4.49 -10.25 -10.64
CA GLU A 98 -5.05 -11.60 -10.76
C GLU A 98 -4.03 -12.58 -11.35
N THR A 99 -3.30 -12.16 -12.39
CA THR A 99 -2.26 -12.97 -13.02
C THR A 99 -1.12 -13.29 -12.06
N ILE A 100 -0.65 -12.30 -11.30
CA ILE A 100 0.40 -12.46 -10.30
C ILE A 100 -0.07 -13.40 -9.18
N CYS A 101 -1.26 -13.17 -8.61
CA CYS A 101 -1.76 -14.03 -7.54
C CYS A 101 -1.97 -15.50 -7.99
N LYS A 102 -2.33 -15.73 -9.26
CA LYS A 102 -2.50 -17.08 -9.82
C LYS A 102 -1.18 -17.77 -10.16
N ASN A 103 -0.16 -17.04 -10.59
CA ASN A 103 1.03 -17.65 -11.19
C ASN A 103 2.29 -17.56 -10.32
N SER A 104 2.31 -16.67 -9.33
CA SER A 104 3.49 -16.47 -8.48
C SER A 104 3.55 -17.51 -7.37
N GLU A 105 4.77 -17.85 -6.97
CA GLU A 105 5.03 -18.76 -5.85
C GLU A 105 5.01 -18.06 -4.49
N SER A 106 5.34 -16.75 -4.46
CA SER A 106 5.56 -15.99 -3.23
C SER A 106 5.26 -14.49 -3.37
N ILE A 107 4.34 -13.97 -2.56
CA ILE A 107 3.97 -12.55 -2.54
C ILE A 107 4.05 -11.96 -1.13
N LEU A 108 4.60 -10.76 -1.01
CA LEU A 108 4.49 -9.93 0.19
C LEU A 108 3.41 -8.87 -0.04
N PHE A 109 2.32 -8.94 0.72
CA PHE A 109 1.30 -7.89 0.76
C PHE A 109 1.65 -6.88 1.84
N CYS A 110 1.51 -5.58 1.55
CA CYS A 110 1.83 -4.50 2.48
C CYS A 110 0.61 -3.61 2.70
N ILE A 111 0.24 -3.35 3.96
CA ILE A 111 -0.92 -2.54 4.35
C ILE A 111 -0.48 -1.50 5.38
N HIS A 112 -0.77 -0.23 5.12
CA HIS A 112 -0.66 0.80 6.15
C HIS A 112 -2.01 1.00 6.83
N TYR A 113 -2.16 0.49 8.05
CA TYR A 113 -3.40 0.50 8.81
C TYR A 113 -3.57 1.77 9.62
N LYS A 114 -4.59 2.56 9.31
CA LYS A 114 -4.76 3.94 9.78
C LYS A 114 -5.81 4.04 10.90
N LYS A 115 -5.71 3.16 11.89
CA LYS A 115 -6.63 3.20 13.05
C LYS A 115 -5.86 3.22 14.37
N TYR A 116 -6.38 4.02 15.31
CA TYR A 116 -5.88 4.10 16.69
C TYR A 116 -6.08 2.80 17.50
N ASN A 117 -6.98 1.91 17.06
CA ASN A 117 -7.18 0.61 17.71
C ASN A 117 -6.22 -0.42 17.12
N THR A 118 -5.61 -1.23 18.00
CA THR A 118 -4.71 -2.34 17.66
C THR A 118 -5.43 -3.59 17.16
N GLU A 119 -6.77 -3.63 17.21
CA GLU A 119 -7.58 -4.74 16.69
C GLU A 119 -7.67 -4.69 15.15
N PHE A 120 -6.54 -4.96 14.49
CA PHE A 120 -6.54 -5.33 13.08
C PHE A 120 -7.14 -6.72 12.93
N ASP A 121 -8.12 -6.86 12.03
CA ASP A 121 -8.67 -8.17 11.68
C ASP A 121 -7.68 -8.89 10.77
N PHE A 122 -6.77 -9.65 11.39
CA PHE A 122 -5.78 -10.44 10.68
C PHE A 122 -6.44 -11.51 9.80
N ASP A 123 -7.58 -12.06 10.22
CA ASP A 123 -8.12 -13.25 9.61
C ASP A 123 -8.82 -12.95 8.29
N LEU A 124 -9.43 -11.77 8.15
CA LEU A 124 -10.19 -11.40 6.94
C LEU A 124 -9.37 -11.57 5.66
N LEU A 125 -8.24 -10.87 5.52
CA LEU A 125 -7.43 -10.96 4.30
C LEU A 125 -6.77 -12.35 4.17
N ASN A 126 -6.32 -12.96 5.27
CA ASN A 126 -5.73 -14.30 5.23
C ASN A 126 -6.70 -15.33 4.65
N ASN A 127 -7.95 -15.32 5.13
CA ASN A 127 -8.99 -16.23 4.69
C ASN A 127 -9.34 -16.01 3.22
N ILE A 128 -9.42 -14.75 2.77
CA ILE A 128 -9.67 -14.42 1.36
C ILE A 128 -8.56 -14.95 0.47
N ILE A 129 -7.29 -14.67 0.80
CA ILE A 129 -6.16 -15.13 -0.03
C ILE A 129 -6.05 -16.66 -0.01
N GLN A 130 -6.22 -17.32 1.14
CA GLN A 130 -6.19 -18.79 1.21
C GLN A 130 -7.30 -19.45 0.42
N ALA A 131 -8.52 -18.92 0.48
CA ALA A 131 -9.66 -19.46 -0.26
C ALA A 131 -9.51 -19.25 -1.77
N LYS A 132 -9.02 -18.08 -2.19
CA LYS A 132 -8.96 -17.68 -3.60
C LYS A 132 -7.70 -18.18 -4.32
N TYR A 133 -6.58 -18.25 -3.61
CA TYR A 133 -5.26 -18.64 -4.15
C TYR A 133 -4.59 -19.67 -3.22
N PRO A 134 -5.13 -20.89 -3.08
CA PRO A 134 -4.68 -21.87 -2.09
C PRO A 134 -3.24 -22.36 -2.30
N HIS A 135 -2.69 -22.21 -3.50
CA HIS A 135 -1.30 -22.56 -3.82
C HIS A 135 -0.30 -21.44 -3.50
N LEU A 136 -0.78 -20.20 -3.33
CA LEU A 136 0.08 -19.04 -3.16
C LEU A 136 0.68 -19.04 -1.76
N ARG A 137 2.01 -19.02 -1.67
CA ARG A 137 2.67 -18.66 -0.40
C ARG A 137 2.68 -17.15 -0.28
N TYR A 138 2.32 -16.62 0.88
CA TYR A 138 2.32 -15.18 1.06
C TYR A 138 2.65 -14.78 2.49
N HIS A 139 2.99 -13.51 2.65
CA HIS A 139 3.09 -12.84 3.94
C HIS A 139 2.38 -11.49 3.86
N ILE A 140 1.76 -11.05 4.94
CA ILE A 140 1.07 -9.77 5.06
C ILE A 140 1.84 -8.93 6.08
N PHE A 141 2.46 -7.86 5.60
CA PHE A 141 3.09 -6.86 6.44
C PHE A 141 2.10 -5.72 6.68
N ILE A 142 1.70 -5.56 7.93
CA ILE A 142 0.86 -4.46 8.39
C ILE A 142 1.70 -3.49 9.18
N PHE A 143 1.64 -2.23 8.80
CA PHE A 143 2.29 -1.12 9.48
C PHE A 143 1.21 -0.18 10.03
N ASN A 144 1.39 0.32 11.24
CA ASN A 144 0.55 1.35 11.85
C ASN A 144 1.46 2.39 12.53
N ASN A 145 1.05 3.66 12.54
CA ASN A 145 1.77 4.73 13.22
C ASN A 145 0.92 5.58 14.16
N TYR A 146 -0.35 5.21 14.36
CA TYR A 146 -1.32 5.94 15.16
C TYR A 146 -1.32 5.51 16.63
N CYS A 147 -0.76 4.34 16.97
CA CYS A 147 -0.67 3.92 18.38
C CYS A 147 0.58 4.53 19.04
N LYS A 148 0.46 4.91 20.32
CA LYS A 148 1.50 5.64 21.07
C LYS A 148 2.73 4.81 21.45
N GLU A 149 2.69 3.50 21.25
CA GLU A 149 3.74 2.58 21.72
C GLU A 149 4.26 1.73 20.56
N TYR A 150 5.58 1.54 20.49
CA TYR A 150 6.12 0.54 19.57
C TYR A 150 5.62 -0.84 19.95
N TYR A 151 5.11 -1.57 18.97
CA TYR A 151 4.64 -2.93 19.18
C TYR A 151 4.86 -3.75 17.91
N LYS A 152 5.33 -4.98 18.06
CA LYS A 152 5.50 -5.92 16.96
C LYS A 152 4.85 -7.25 17.31
N LYS A 153 3.93 -7.70 16.47
CA LYS A 153 3.29 -9.02 16.54
C LYS A 153 3.61 -9.80 15.29
N ILE A 154 4.04 -11.04 15.46
CA ILE A 154 4.20 -11.99 14.37
C ILE A 154 3.18 -13.09 14.59
N HIS A 155 2.37 -13.38 13.58
CA HIS A 155 1.34 -14.41 13.65
C HIS A 155 1.18 -15.09 12.29
N LEU A 156 1.59 -16.36 12.20
CA LEU A 156 1.53 -17.17 10.97
C LEU A 156 2.16 -16.42 9.79
N ASN A 157 1.32 -15.98 8.84
CA ASN A 157 1.68 -15.26 7.62
C ASN A 157 1.60 -13.73 7.79
N ASN A 158 1.59 -13.22 9.02
CA ASN A 158 1.40 -11.80 9.30
C ASN A 158 2.51 -11.25 10.17
N THR A 159 2.95 -10.05 9.83
CA THR A 159 3.74 -9.20 10.73
C THR A 159 3.00 -7.90 10.88
N TYR A 160 2.58 -7.58 12.11
CA TYR A 160 2.06 -6.27 12.47
C TYR A 160 3.14 -5.50 13.20
N VAL A 161 3.43 -4.29 12.75
CA VAL A 161 4.33 -3.36 13.43
C VAL A 161 3.62 -2.03 13.63
N ASN A 162 3.55 -1.58 14.88
CA ASN A 162 3.29 -0.19 15.18
C ASN A 162 4.62 0.53 15.40
N ILE A 163 4.89 1.58 14.63
CA ILE A 163 6.00 2.51 14.86
C ILE A 163 5.39 3.88 15.13
N TYR A 164 5.49 4.33 16.38
CA TYR A 164 4.88 5.58 16.81
C TYR A 164 5.41 6.77 15.99
N TRP A 165 4.48 7.52 15.40
CA TRP A 165 4.76 8.78 14.71
C TRP A 165 4.38 9.95 15.62
N ASP A 166 5.39 10.70 16.05
CA ASP A 166 5.26 11.91 16.85
C ASP A 166 6.01 13.04 16.16
N SER A 167 5.47 13.49 15.02
CA SER A 167 6.16 14.53 14.29
C SER A 167 6.24 15.80 15.14
N PRO A 168 7.45 16.35 15.35
CA PRO A 168 7.61 17.65 15.99
C PRO A 168 7.06 18.79 15.12
N ILE A 169 6.75 18.49 13.85
CA ILE A 169 6.21 19.42 12.85
C ILE A 169 4.73 19.05 12.64
N LYS A 170 3.82 19.84 13.22
CA LYS A 170 2.40 19.79 12.86
C LYS A 170 2.20 20.52 11.54
N CYS A 171 2.19 19.81 10.42
CA CYS A 171 1.83 20.40 9.14
C CYS A 171 0.37 20.04 8.81
N CYS A 172 -0.54 20.96 9.14
CA CYS A 172 -1.93 20.98 8.65
C CYS A 172 -2.85 19.85 9.15
N ASN A 173 -4.16 20.07 9.04
CA ASN A 173 -5.20 19.45 9.88
C ASN A 173 -5.59 17.99 9.55
N GLU A 174 -4.89 17.30 8.65
CA GLU A 174 -5.17 15.89 8.37
C GLU A 174 -3.88 15.08 8.36
N ILE A 175 -3.71 14.27 9.40
CA ILE A 175 -2.57 13.36 9.62
C ILE A 175 -2.32 12.45 8.39
N ASN A 176 -3.34 12.25 7.54
CA ASN A 176 -3.32 11.30 6.43
C ASN A 176 -2.28 11.58 5.34
N ASP A 177 -2.04 12.84 5.00
CA ASP A 177 -1.09 13.24 3.96
C ASP A 177 0.23 13.76 4.54
N ASP A 178 0.17 14.31 5.76
CA ASP A 178 1.29 15.03 6.36
C ASP A 178 2.49 14.10 6.58
N PHE A 179 2.30 12.91 7.14
CA PHE A 179 3.44 12.01 7.37
C PHE A 179 4.04 11.49 6.04
N VAL A 180 3.20 11.18 5.05
CA VAL A 180 3.68 10.72 3.72
C VAL A 180 4.46 11.84 3.04
N ARG A 181 3.96 13.08 3.05
CA ARG A 181 4.67 14.26 2.52
C ARG A 181 5.95 14.56 3.30
N GLN A 182 5.90 14.51 4.63
CA GLN A 182 7.06 14.73 5.51
C GLN A 182 8.15 13.70 5.29
N MET A 183 7.79 12.47 4.90
CA MET A 183 8.74 11.48 4.41
C MET A 183 9.68 12.15 3.42
N TYR A 184 9.16 12.87 2.43
CA TYR A 184 9.92 13.47 1.33
C TYR A 184 10.72 14.69 1.74
N ILE A 185 10.11 15.56 2.54
CA ILE A 185 10.58 16.93 2.74
C ILE A 185 11.51 17.03 3.96
N THR A 186 11.28 16.24 5.00
CA THR A 186 11.92 16.41 6.31
C THR A 186 12.89 15.27 6.63
N GLN A 187 13.95 15.56 7.40
CA GLN A 187 14.83 14.49 7.90
C GLN A 187 14.09 13.53 8.82
N TYR A 188 13.17 14.04 9.64
CA TYR A 188 12.33 13.24 10.53
C TYR A 188 11.51 12.18 9.76
N GLY A 189 10.82 12.60 8.70
CA GLY A 189 10.05 11.68 7.87
C GLY A 189 10.94 10.68 7.12
N LYS A 190 12.14 11.10 6.67
CA LYS A 190 13.14 10.19 6.07
C LYS A 190 13.55 9.11 7.07
N ASP A 191 13.95 9.49 8.27
CA ASP A 191 14.39 8.57 9.33
C ASP A 191 13.28 7.61 9.74
N PHE A 192 12.05 8.10 9.85
CA PHE A 192 10.90 7.26 10.15
C PHE A 192 10.62 6.23 9.05
N SER A 193 10.62 6.65 7.78
CA SER A 193 10.41 5.71 6.67
C SER A 193 11.52 4.68 6.56
N LEU A 194 12.75 5.05 6.92
CA LEU A 194 13.86 4.11 7.03
C LEU A 194 13.60 3.05 8.11
N ASN A 195 12.94 3.40 9.22
CA ASN A 195 12.56 2.42 10.25
C ASN A 195 11.51 1.43 9.72
N VAL A 196 10.51 1.92 8.98
CA VAL A 196 9.54 1.02 8.33
C VAL A 196 10.20 0.15 7.26
N LEU A 197 11.14 0.72 6.49
CA LEU A 197 11.92 -0.01 5.50
C LEU A 197 12.77 -1.12 6.12
N LYS A 198 13.39 -0.88 7.28
CA LYS A 198 14.16 -1.91 8.00
C LYS A 198 13.29 -3.11 8.37
N GLU A 199 12.07 -2.87 8.83
CA GLU A 199 11.12 -3.94 9.14
C GLU A 199 10.69 -4.69 7.88
N LEU A 200 10.42 -3.98 6.78
CA LEU A 200 10.15 -4.59 5.48
C LEU A 200 11.32 -5.46 5.00
N CYS A 201 12.56 -4.96 5.07
CA CYS A 201 13.76 -5.68 4.66
C CYS A 201 14.04 -6.91 5.54
N SER A 202 13.72 -6.82 6.84
CA SER A 202 13.79 -7.98 7.74
C SER A 202 12.86 -9.11 7.30
N ILE A 203 11.67 -8.80 6.76
CA ILE A 203 10.75 -9.81 6.22
C ILE A 203 11.27 -10.35 4.89
N LEU A 204 11.82 -9.48 4.04
CA LEU A 204 12.36 -9.84 2.74
C LEU A 204 13.67 -10.63 2.81
N GLU A 205 14.31 -10.72 3.99
CA GLU A 205 15.67 -11.26 4.18
C GLU A 205 16.69 -10.50 3.31
N GLU A 206 16.52 -9.18 3.20
CA GLU A 206 17.38 -8.30 2.39
C GLU A 206 18.14 -7.29 3.24
N ASP A 207 19.29 -6.87 2.75
CA ASP A 207 20.06 -5.78 3.33
C ASP A 207 19.44 -4.44 2.93
N VAL A 208 19.04 -3.65 3.93
CA VAL A 208 18.44 -2.32 3.75
C VAL A 208 19.34 -1.38 2.94
N TYR A 209 20.66 -1.53 3.04
CA TYR A 209 21.61 -0.66 2.35
C TYR A 209 21.69 -0.92 0.83
N LYS A 210 21.07 -1.99 0.33
CA LYS A 210 20.90 -2.21 -1.12
C LYS A 210 19.87 -1.28 -1.74
N TYR A 211 18.97 -0.70 -0.93
CA TYR A 211 17.89 0.15 -1.40
C TYR A 211 18.27 1.62 -1.28
N ILE A 212 18.46 2.26 -2.44
CA ILE A 212 18.95 3.63 -2.54
C ILE A 212 17.77 4.59 -2.45
N LEU A 213 17.87 5.55 -1.52
CA LEU A 213 16.94 6.66 -1.43
C LEU A 213 16.99 7.51 -2.71
N ASN A 214 15.90 7.57 -3.45
CA ASN A 214 15.73 8.47 -4.57
C ASN A 214 15.37 9.87 -4.06
N GLU A 215 16.35 10.78 -4.05
CA GLU A 215 16.15 12.16 -3.60
C GLU A 215 15.34 13.01 -4.58
N SER A 216 15.23 12.60 -5.84
CA SER A 216 14.43 13.29 -6.86
C SER A 216 13.00 12.76 -7.00
N TYR A 217 12.59 11.79 -6.18
CA TYR A 217 11.21 11.32 -6.19
C TYR A 217 10.26 12.41 -5.70
N ASN A 218 9.33 12.81 -6.56
CA ASN A 218 8.26 13.73 -6.22
C ASN A 218 6.97 12.93 -5.92
N PHE A 219 6.43 13.09 -4.71
CA PHE A 219 5.18 12.45 -4.30
C PHE A 219 3.96 13.02 -5.02
N ASP A 220 3.99 14.32 -5.30
CA ASP A 220 2.91 15.01 -5.99
C ASP A 220 2.97 14.78 -7.52
N ASP A 221 3.99 14.07 -8.04
CA ASP A 221 4.00 13.68 -9.44
C ASP A 221 2.98 12.55 -9.69
N ASN A 222 2.06 12.82 -10.61
CA ASN A 222 1.05 11.87 -11.06
C ASN A 222 1.67 10.53 -11.56
N LEU A 223 0.88 9.45 -11.63
CA LEU A 223 1.24 8.10 -12.11
C LEU A 223 1.32 8.03 -13.64
N SER A 224 2.45 7.59 -14.20
CA SER A 224 2.60 7.22 -15.63
C SER A 224 1.83 5.96 -15.98
#